data_AF-A0A7J2TRG6-F1
#
_entry.id   AF-A0A7J2TRG6-F1
#
_cell.length_a   1.000
_cell.length_b   1.000
_cell.length_c   1.000
_cell.angle_alpha   90.00
_cell.angle_beta   90.00
_cell.angle_gamma   90.00
#
_symmetry.space_group_name_H-M   'P 1'
#
loop_
_entity.id
_entity.type
_entity.pdbx_description
1 polymer ?
#
loop_
_entity_poly.entity_id
_entity_poly.type
_entity_poly.pdbx_seq_one_letter_code
_entity_poly.pdbx_strand_id
1 'polypeptide(L)'
;MATVKFTDPFVAQINLAFQIVVLAVLLVSLVFKVKKKFVLHGATMLIAFLLYLISFFMVMLPSFLNLQEFIINYPSNRLSIVTVAHAVLGGITDIFVLWLIFSWRLRSNIQSCIRKKMIMRVTLILWLTVLVLGIVTYAYLWRGY
;
A
#
# COMPACT_ATOMS: atom_id res chain seq x y z
N MET A 1 -13.50 20.38 24.38
CA MET A 1 -13.39 19.92 22.99
C MET A 1 -11.91 19.72 22.70
N ALA A 2 -11.41 18.48 22.76
CA ALA A 2 -10.05 18.19 22.37
C ALA A 2 -9.97 18.29 20.85
N THR A 3 -9.27 19.30 20.33
CA THR A 3 -8.96 19.40 18.91
C THR A 3 -7.96 18.29 18.60
N VAL A 4 -8.45 17.16 18.10
CA VAL A 4 -7.61 16.17 17.42
C VAL A 4 -6.85 16.94 16.35
N LYS A 5 -5.52 17.02 16.46
CA LYS A 5 -4.69 17.53 15.36
C LYS A 5 -4.79 16.50 14.24
N PHE A 6 -5.80 16.67 13.40
CA PHE A 6 -5.88 15.94 12.15
C PHE A 6 -4.55 16.07 11.43
N THR A 7 -4.06 14.96 10.92
CA THR A 7 -2.86 14.91 10.08
C THR A 7 -2.92 16.04 9.08
N ASP A 8 -1.84 16.83 9.02
CA ASP A 8 -1.74 17.96 8.12
C ASP A 8 -2.17 17.49 6.71
N PRO A 9 -3.15 18.14 6.05
CA PRO A 9 -3.60 17.74 4.72
C PRO A 9 -2.43 17.60 3.73
N PHE A 10 -1.32 18.28 3.98
CA PHE A 10 -0.06 18.11 3.27
C PHE A 10 0.53 16.70 3.36
N VAL A 11 0.54 16.07 4.54
CA VAL A 11 1.07 14.71 4.77
C VAL A 11 0.25 13.67 4.02
N ALA A 12 -1.07 13.83 4.01
CA ALA A 12 -1.97 12.93 3.30
C ALA A 12 -1.82 13.07 1.77
N GLN A 13 -1.59 14.29 1.26
CA GLN A 13 -1.27 14.53 -0.15
C GLN A 13 0.06 13.88 -0.56
N ILE A 14 1.10 14.00 0.28
CA ILE A 14 2.40 13.35 0.04
C ILE A 14 2.22 11.83 -0.08
N ASN A 15 1.48 11.21 0.84
CA ASN A 15 1.24 9.76 0.79
C ASN A 15 0.55 9.34 -0.50
N LEU A 16 -0.48 10.08 -0.91
CA LEU A 16 -1.21 9.79 -2.15
C LEU A 16 -0.29 9.94 -3.37
N ALA A 17 0.56 10.97 -3.40
CA ALA A 17 1.56 11.16 -4.45
C ALA A 17 2.54 9.97 -4.52
N PHE A 18 3.04 9.49 -3.38
CA PHE A 18 3.87 8.29 -3.33
C PHE A 18 3.15 7.05 -3.88
N GLN A 19 1.90 6.83 -3.50
CA GLN A 19 1.12 5.69 -3.99
C GLN A 19 0.87 5.76 -5.51
N ILE A 20 0.65 6.95 -6.06
CA ILE A 20 0.53 7.17 -7.51
C ILE A 20 1.87 6.88 -8.22
N VAL A 21 3.00 7.33 -7.67
CA VAL A 21 4.32 7.03 -8.21
C VAL A 21 4.59 5.52 -8.20
N VAL A 22 4.27 4.83 -7.10
CA VAL A 22 4.39 3.37 -7.00
C VAL A 22 3.51 2.69 -8.05
N LEU A 23 2.26 3.13 -8.24
CA LEU A 23 1.38 2.61 -9.29
C LEU A 23 2.00 2.78 -10.68
N ALA A 24 2.57 3.95 -10.99
CA ALA A 24 3.25 4.18 -12.27
C ALA A 24 4.43 3.21 -12.48
N VAL A 25 5.25 2.99 -11.45
CA VAL A 25 6.36 2.01 -11.50
C VAL A 25 5.85 0.59 -11.72
N LEU A 26 4.75 0.20 -11.07
CA LEU A 26 4.12 -1.11 -11.28
C LEU A 26 3.64 -1.29 -12.72
N LEU A 27 3.03 -0.25 -13.32
CA LEU A 27 2.60 -0.29 -14.73
C LEU A 27 3.79 -0.45 -15.68
N VAL A 28 4.88 0.29 -15.47
CA VAL A 28 6.12 0.13 -16.23
C VAL A 28 6.69 -1.28 -16.07
N SER A 29 6.64 -1.83 -14.85
CA SER A 29 7.09 -3.19 -14.56
C SER A 29 6.29 -4.26 -15.33
N LEU A 30 4.98 -4.03 -15.52
CA LEU A 30 4.14 -4.89 -16.36
C LEU A 30 4.57 -4.88 -17.82
N VAL A 31 4.98 -3.73 -18.37
CA VAL A 31 5.53 -3.64 -19.73
C VAL A 31 6.80 -4.49 -19.87
N PHE A 32 7.70 -4.46 -18.89
CA PHE A 32 8.89 -5.31 -18.90
C PHE A 32 8.55 -6.80 -18.86
N LYS A 33 7.51 -7.18 -18.12
CA LYS A 33 6.98 -8.55 -18.12
C LYS A 33 6.44 -8.97 -19.48
N VAL A 34 5.66 -8.12 -20.16
CA VAL A 34 5.16 -8.41 -21.53
C VAL A 34 6.32 -8.57 -22.51
N LYS A 35 7.36 -7.74 -22.38
CA LYS A 35 8.61 -7.84 -23.16
C LYS A 35 9.52 -9.00 -22.73
N LYS A 36 9.08 -9.89 -21.83
CA LYS A 36 9.84 -11.03 -21.28
C LYS A 36 11.18 -10.64 -20.62
N LYS A 37 11.37 -9.38 -20.24
CA LYS A 37 12.57 -8.88 -19.55
C LYS A 37 12.43 -9.10 -18.04
N PHE A 38 12.51 -10.35 -17.59
CA PHE A 38 12.21 -10.74 -16.21
C PHE A 38 13.15 -10.14 -15.17
N VAL A 39 14.42 -9.89 -15.50
CA VAL A 39 15.38 -9.23 -14.59
C VAL A 39 14.96 -7.78 -14.33
N LEU A 40 14.60 -7.03 -15.37
CA LEU A 40 14.12 -5.65 -15.24
C LEU A 40 12.75 -5.59 -14.53
N HIS A 41 11.88 -6.56 -14.78
CA HIS A 41 10.64 -6.70 -14.02
C HIS A 41 10.94 -6.89 -12.52
N GLY A 42 11.81 -7.81 -12.15
CA GLY A 42 12.20 -8.02 -10.75
C GLY A 42 12.82 -6.77 -10.10
N ALA A 43 13.74 -6.10 -10.80
CA ALA A 43 14.38 -4.88 -10.31
C ALA A 43 13.36 -3.75 -10.08
N THR A 44 12.44 -3.53 -11.02
CA THR A 44 11.39 -2.50 -10.86
C THR A 44 10.38 -2.84 -9.77
N MET A 45 10.06 -4.12 -9.56
CA MET A 45 9.21 -4.55 -8.44
C MET A 45 9.89 -4.30 -7.09
N LEU A 46 11.21 -4.51 -6.99
CA LEU A 46 11.98 -4.18 -5.79
C LEU A 46 12.00 -2.66 -5.52
N ILE A 47 12.20 -1.85 -6.57
CA ILE A 47 12.16 -0.38 -6.45
C ILE A 47 10.78 0.09 -5.98
N ALA A 48 9.70 -0.43 -6.58
CA ALA A 48 8.33 -0.10 -6.19
C ALA A 48 8.08 -0.45 -4.71
N PHE A 49 8.57 -1.60 -4.25
CA PHE A 49 8.46 -1.99 -2.85
C PHE A 49 9.23 -1.07 -1.91
N LEU A 50 10.46 -0.67 -2.24
CA LEU A 50 11.25 0.21 -1.38
C LEU A 50 10.59 1.60 -1.25
N LEU A 51 10.10 2.15 -2.37
CA LEU A 51 9.32 3.40 -2.36
C LEU A 51 8.07 3.28 -1.48
N TYR A 52 7.34 2.17 -1.64
CA TYR A 52 6.19 1.86 -0.80
C TYR A 52 6.56 1.77 0.69
N LEU A 53 7.63 1.05 1.03
CA LEU A 53 8.06 0.83 2.41
C LEU A 53 8.45 2.14 3.11
N ILE A 54 9.14 3.03 2.37
CA ILE A 54 9.46 4.38 2.84
C ILE A 54 8.16 5.15 3.13
N SER A 55 7.22 5.17 2.20
CA SER A 55 5.91 5.81 2.39
C SER A 55 5.14 5.23 3.57
N PHE A 56 5.19 3.92 3.74
CA PHE A 56 4.51 3.22 4.83
C PHE A 56 5.04 3.66 6.20
N PHE A 57 6.36 3.58 6.42
CA PHE A 57 6.95 3.93 7.71
C PHE A 57 6.94 5.43 8.00
N MET A 58 7.16 6.26 6.99
CA MET A 58 7.25 7.71 7.20
C MET A 58 5.89 8.38 7.27
N VAL A 59 4.86 7.82 6.62
CA VAL A 59 3.57 8.50 6.45
C VAL A 59 2.38 7.68 6.93
N MET A 60 2.18 6.46 6.41
CA MET A 60 0.96 5.69 6.71
C MET A 60 0.91 5.25 8.18
N LEU A 61 2.00 4.71 8.71
CA LEU A 61 2.06 4.22 10.09
C LEU A 61 1.88 5.35 11.11
N PRO A 62 2.61 6.49 11.04
CA PRO A 62 2.36 7.61 11.95
C PRO A 62 0.94 8.18 11.82
N SER A 63 0.39 8.26 10.61
CA SER A 63 -0.97 8.75 10.39
C SER A 63 -2.02 7.87 11.06
N PHE A 64 -1.85 6.55 11.01
CA PHE A 64 -2.74 5.61 11.68
C PHE A 64 -2.67 5.75 13.21
N LEU A 65 -1.47 5.87 13.77
CA LEU A 65 -1.28 6.08 15.21
C LEU A 65 -1.92 7.39 15.70
N ASN A 66 -1.85 8.46 14.90
CA ASN A 66 -2.52 9.73 15.21
C ASN A 66 -4.05 9.63 15.18
N LEU A 67 -4.62 8.71 14.41
CA LEU A 67 -6.07 8.48 14.32
C LEU A 67 -6.56 7.43 15.33
N GLN A 68 -5.67 6.75 16.05
CA GLN A 68 -6.01 5.63 16.93
C GLN A 68 -7.03 6.01 18.01
N GLU A 69 -6.83 7.15 18.68
CA GLU A 69 -7.75 7.62 19.73
C GLU A 69 -9.16 7.90 19.17
N PHE A 70 -9.24 8.49 17.98
CA PHE A 70 -10.52 8.72 17.30
C PHE A 70 -11.21 7.41 16.93
N ILE A 71 -10.46 6.43 16.43
CA ILE A 71 -10.99 5.10 16.05
C ILE A 71 -11.56 4.38 17.28
N ILE A 72 -10.87 4.45 18.42
CA ILE A 72 -11.31 3.81 19.68
C ILE A 72 -12.56 4.49 20.23
N ASN A 73 -12.60 5.83 20.22
CA ASN A 73 -13.72 6.60 20.77
C ASN A 73 -14.96 6.61 19.86
N TYR A 74 -14.78 6.47 18.55
CA TYR A 74 -15.85 6.51 17.55
C TYR A 74 -15.78 5.33 16.58
N PRO A 75 -15.92 4.09 17.04
CA PRO A 75 -15.70 2.89 16.22
C PRO A 75 -16.73 2.72 15.11
N SER A 76 -17.96 3.23 15.29
CA SER A 76 -19.03 3.21 14.30
C SER A 76 -19.00 4.40 13.32
N ASN A 77 -18.07 5.35 13.46
CA ASN A 77 -17.90 6.42 12.49
C ASN A 77 -17.38 5.83 11.17
N ARG A 78 -17.90 6.33 10.05
CA ARG A 78 -17.51 5.90 8.69
C ARG A 78 -16.00 6.02 8.47
N LEU A 79 -15.38 7.09 8.94
CA LEU A 79 -13.93 7.30 8.85
C LEU A 79 -13.18 6.20 9.61
N SER A 80 -13.61 5.85 10.83
CA SER A 80 -13.00 4.78 11.63
C SER A 80 -13.12 3.43 10.95
N ILE A 81 -14.31 3.08 10.45
CA ILE A 81 -14.56 1.82 9.75
C ILE A 81 -13.66 1.70 8.51
N VAL A 82 -13.63 2.74 7.67
CA VAL A 82 -12.82 2.73 6.44
C VAL A 82 -11.33 2.69 6.76
N THR A 83 -10.88 3.44 7.77
CA THR A 83 -9.47 3.47 8.18
C THR A 83 -9.02 2.11 8.73
N VAL A 84 -9.83 1.45 9.57
CA VAL A 84 -9.53 0.12 10.09
C VAL A 84 -9.55 -0.92 8.96
N ALA A 85 -10.54 -0.89 8.07
CA ALA A 85 -10.60 -1.79 6.92
C ALA A 85 -9.37 -1.63 6.01
N HIS A 86 -8.96 -0.39 5.75
CA HIS A 86 -7.76 -0.06 4.99
C HIS A 86 -6.50 -0.59 5.69
N ALA A 87 -6.35 -0.38 7.00
CA ALA A 87 -5.19 -0.83 7.76
C ALA A 87 -5.07 -2.37 7.79
N VAL A 88 -6.19 -3.08 7.99
CA VAL A 88 -6.21 -4.55 8.01
C VAL A 88 -5.87 -5.14 6.64
N LEU A 89 -6.53 -4.65 5.58
CA LEU A 89 -6.26 -5.13 4.22
C LEU A 89 -4.84 -4.75 3.77
N GLY A 90 -4.36 -3.57 4.16
CA GLY A 90 -2.98 -3.13 3.96
C GLY A 90 -1.98 -4.07 4.62
N GLY A 91 -2.18 -4.39 5.90
CA GLY A 91 -1.30 -5.32 6.63
C GLY A 91 -1.27 -6.73 6.02
N ILE A 92 -2.41 -7.25 5.58
CA ILE A 92 -2.44 -8.54 4.86
C ILE A 92 -1.65 -8.45 3.54
N THR A 93 -1.81 -7.35 2.81
CA THR A 93 -1.07 -7.09 1.57
C THR A 93 0.43 -7.03 1.82
N ASP A 94 0.86 -6.36 2.88
CA ASP A 94 2.27 -6.23 3.26
C ASP A 94 2.93 -7.57 3.57
N ILE A 95 2.22 -8.43 4.31
CA ILE A 95 2.69 -9.79 4.59
C ILE A 95 2.91 -10.54 3.28
N PHE A 96 1.98 -10.47 2.32
CA PHE A 96 2.15 -11.11 1.02
C PHE A 96 3.32 -10.52 0.21
N VAL A 97 3.50 -9.20 0.21
CA VAL A 97 4.60 -8.53 -0.50
C VAL A 97 5.95 -8.94 0.11
N LEU A 98 6.10 -8.89 1.44
CA LEU A 98 7.30 -9.31 2.15
C LEU A 98 7.62 -10.78 1.85
N TRP A 99 6.61 -11.64 1.90
CA TRP A 99 6.76 -13.05 1.54
C TRP A 99 7.25 -13.22 0.11
N LEU A 100 6.68 -12.51 -0.86
CA LEU A 100 7.09 -12.58 -2.27
C LEU A 100 8.55 -12.16 -2.46
N ILE A 101 8.99 -11.07 -1.82
CA ILE A 101 10.35 -10.55 -1.94
C ILE A 101 11.37 -11.49 -1.30
N PHE A 102 11.10 -11.94 -0.08
CA PHE A 102 11.98 -12.86 0.64
C PHE A 102 12.09 -14.20 -0.11
N SER A 103 10.96 -14.68 -0.61
CA SER A 103 10.90 -15.93 -1.37
C SER A 103 11.49 -15.81 -2.79
N TRP A 104 11.62 -14.60 -3.34
CA TRP A 104 12.38 -14.33 -4.56
C TRP A 104 13.89 -14.31 -4.31
N ARG A 105 14.35 -13.61 -3.24
CA ARG A 105 15.76 -13.56 -2.84
C ARG A 105 16.33 -14.97 -2.57
N LEU A 106 15.53 -15.85 -1.96
CA LEU A 106 15.95 -17.22 -1.64
C LEU A 106 15.93 -18.18 -2.83
N ARG A 107 15.18 -17.89 -3.90
CA ARG A 107 15.05 -18.79 -5.08
C ARG A 107 14.91 -17.97 -6.35
N SER A 108 16.06 -17.58 -6.93
CA SER A 108 16.18 -16.83 -8.19
C SER A 108 15.78 -17.65 -9.45
N ASN A 109 15.39 -18.91 -9.31
CA ASN A 109 15.05 -19.75 -10.46
C ASN A 109 13.67 -19.38 -11.06
N ILE A 110 13.62 -19.17 -12.38
CA ILE A 110 12.43 -18.83 -13.19
C ILE A 110 11.25 -19.78 -12.94
N GLN A 111 11.52 -21.04 -12.61
CA GLN A 111 10.49 -22.05 -12.31
C GLN A 111 9.69 -21.76 -11.01
N SER A 112 10.29 -21.02 -10.08
CA SER A 112 9.64 -20.49 -8.87
C SER A 112 8.62 -19.39 -9.20
N CYS A 113 8.85 -18.64 -10.28
CA CYS A 113 8.01 -17.52 -10.72
C CYS A 113 6.63 -17.99 -11.20
N ILE A 114 6.56 -19.14 -11.89
CA ILE A 114 5.30 -19.70 -12.40
C ILE A 114 4.40 -20.17 -11.26
N ARG A 115 4.97 -20.85 -10.25
CA ARG A 115 4.20 -21.34 -9.09
C ARG A 115 3.61 -20.22 -8.23
N LYS A 116 4.23 -19.04 -8.21
CA LYS A 116 3.79 -17.89 -7.40
C LYS A 116 2.96 -16.87 -8.17
N LYS A 117 2.66 -17.13 -9.45
CA LYS A 117 1.87 -16.24 -10.32
C LYS A 117 0.50 -15.89 -9.73
N MET A 118 -0.15 -16.84 -9.07
CA MET A 118 -1.43 -16.62 -8.40
C MET A 118 -1.28 -15.66 -7.21
N ILE A 119 -0.27 -15.87 -6.36
CA ILE A 119 0.01 -14.99 -5.22
C ILE A 119 0.31 -13.57 -5.71
N MET A 120 1.17 -13.40 -6.72
CA MET A 120 1.46 -12.07 -7.29
C MET A 120 0.20 -11.36 -7.81
N ARG A 121 -0.74 -12.10 -8.43
CA ARG A 121 -2.00 -11.53 -8.92
C ARG A 121 -2.91 -11.14 -7.76
N VAL A 122 -3.04 -11.99 -6.74
CA VAL A 122 -3.82 -11.71 -5.54
C VAL A 122 -3.26 -10.49 -4.81
N THR A 123 -1.93 -10.41 -4.63
CA THR A 123 -1.27 -9.26 -4.02
C THR A 123 -1.53 -7.97 -4.79
N LEU A 124 -1.49 -8.00 -6.13
CA LEU A 124 -1.79 -6.82 -6.94
C LEU A 124 -3.25 -6.36 -6.78
N ILE A 125 -4.20 -7.30 -6.78
CA ILE A 125 -5.63 -6.98 -6.59
C ILE A 125 -5.86 -6.41 -5.20
N LEU A 126 -5.31 -7.06 -4.16
CA LEU A 126 -5.40 -6.56 -2.78
C LEU A 126 -4.81 -5.16 -2.66
N TRP A 127 -3.63 -4.92 -3.24
CA TRP A 127 -2.98 -3.62 -3.22
C TRP A 127 -3.83 -2.55 -3.92
N LEU A 128 -4.44 -2.85 -5.07
CA LEU A 128 -5.36 -1.92 -5.74
C LEU A 128 -6.61 -1.62 -4.90
N THR A 129 -7.18 -2.62 -4.24
CA THR A 129 -8.31 -2.43 -3.32
C THR A 129 -7.93 -1.53 -2.15
N VAL A 130 -6.74 -1.75 -1.56
CA VAL A 130 -6.20 -0.93 -0.48
C VAL A 130 -5.95 0.50 -0.94
N LEU A 131 -5.41 0.70 -2.15
CA LEU A 131 -5.23 2.03 -2.76
C LEU A 131 -6.55 2.79 -2.87
N VAL A 132 -7.60 2.12 -3.38
CA VAL A 132 -8.94 2.72 -3.48
C VAL A 132 -9.48 3.11 -2.10
N LEU A 133 -9.34 2.24 -1.10
CA LEU A 133 -9.73 2.56 0.28
C LEU A 133 -8.93 3.75 0.83
N GLY A 134 -7.64 3.86 0.52
CA GLY A 134 -6.80 4.99 0.92
C GLY A 134 -7.29 6.31 0.33
N ILE A 135 -7.68 6.32 -0.95
CA ILE A 135 -8.30 7.49 -1.60
C ILE A 135 -9.62 7.86 -0.92
N VAL A 136 -10.44 6.86 -0.57
CA VAL A 136 -11.71 7.08 0.14
C VAL A 136 -11.46 7.68 1.52
N THR A 137 -10.49 7.19 2.29
CA THR A 137 -10.08 7.77 3.57
C THR A 137 -9.64 9.22 3.42
N TYR A 138 -8.82 9.52 2.41
CA TYR A 138 -8.40 10.89 2.11
C TYR A 138 -9.59 11.81 1.80
N ALA A 139 -10.55 11.33 1.01
CA ALA A 139 -11.75 12.09 0.67
C ALA A 139 -12.64 12.39 1.90
N TYR A 140 -12.74 11.46 2.86
CA TYR A 140 -13.46 11.70 4.12
C TYR A 140 -12.73 12.71 5.02
N LEU A 141 -11.41 12.55 5.18
CA LEU A 141 -10.58 13.49 5.95
C LEU A 141 -10.66 14.92 5.38
N TRP A 142 -10.58 15.08 4.06
CA TRP A 142 -10.63 16.38 3.41
C TRP A 142 -11.98 17.07 3.55
N ARG A 143 -13.07 16.32 3.48
CA ARG A 143 -14.41 16.91 3.54
C ARG A 143 -14.87 17.22 4.98
N GLY A 144 -14.09 16.87 6.01
CA GLY A 144 -14.39 17.16 7.42
C GLY A 144 -15.46 16.26 8.05
N TYR A 145 -15.29 14.93 7.92
CA TYR A 145 -16.26 13.89 8.33
C TYR A 145 -15.72 12.98 9.44
#